data_AF-A0AAJ1MJL0-F1
#
_entry.id   AF-A0AAJ1MJL0-F1
#
_cell.length_a   1.000
_cell.length_b   1.000
_cell.length_c   1.000
_cell.angle_alpha   90.00
_cell.angle_beta   90.00
_cell.angle_gamma   90.00
#
_symmetry.space_group_name_H-M   'P 1'
#
loop_
_entity.id
_entity.type
_entity.pdbx_description
1 polymer ?
#
loop_
_entity_poly.entity_id
_entity_poly.type
_entity_poly.pdbx_seq_one_letter_code
_entity_poly.pdbx_strand_id
1 'polypeptide(L)'
;QFLGEFLHSYLDTFSHRDKDNRPFDAISVKLGIGHGFAGSEPDYTYDEDMPILGNMPDPEVPYWGQREYRSLQGEKAVYEFLTRYGAKPAVSFKEIEKVLERFNAIRETGGNSLSKFNLLEDTIKSWINDGKLKLTKIDQEGRLTEIKKIDLKNTENEAYNEDQADANREKYLGALVGQEAKYPGVCLPRSIICKPV
;
A
#
# COMPACT_ATOMS: atom_id res chain seq x y z
N GLN A 1 6.89 7.16 -10.13
CA GLN A 1 6.57 7.85 -8.87
C GLN A 1 5.07 8.03 -8.69
N PHE A 2 4.35 8.73 -9.58
CA PHE A 2 2.91 9.00 -9.38
C PHE A 2 1.99 7.80 -9.19
N LEU A 3 2.20 6.69 -9.89
CA LEU A 3 1.35 5.51 -9.66
C LEU A 3 1.56 4.96 -8.24
N GLY A 4 2.80 4.90 -7.77
CA GLY A 4 3.10 4.45 -6.40
C GLY A 4 2.52 5.38 -5.35
N GLU A 5 2.71 6.70 -5.52
CA GLU A 5 2.14 7.71 -4.63
C GLU A 5 0.60 7.72 -4.65
N PHE A 6 -0.01 7.52 -5.82
CA PHE A 6 -1.45 7.35 -5.95
C PHE A 6 -1.93 6.10 -5.22
N LEU A 7 -1.30 4.93 -5.45
CA LEU A 7 -1.70 3.68 -4.80
C LEU A 7 -1.53 3.77 -3.28
N HIS A 8 -0.46 4.40 -2.81
CA HIS A 8 -0.25 4.71 -1.41
C HIS A 8 -1.38 5.58 -0.86
N SER A 9 -1.61 6.76 -1.46
CA SER A 9 -2.68 7.68 -1.04
C SER A 9 -4.07 7.06 -1.14
N TYR A 10 -4.26 6.11 -2.07
CA TYR A 10 -5.51 5.39 -2.24
C TYR A 10 -5.72 4.38 -1.11
N LEU A 11 -4.69 3.61 -0.75
CA LEU A 11 -4.71 2.70 0.39
C LEU A 11 -4.87 3.46 1.72
N ASP A 12 -4.28 4.65 1.84
CA ASP A 12 -4.50 5.55 2.97
C ASP A 12 -5.99 5.89 3.16
N THR A 13 -6.81 5.90 2.11
CA THR A 13 -8.25 6.12 2.27
C THR A 13 -8.99 4.98 2.98
N PHE A 14 -8.37 3.80 3.10
CA PHE A 14 -8.88 2.65 3.85
C PHE A 14 -8.35 2.66 5.29
N SER A 15 -7.06 2.97 5.46
CA SER A 15 -6.38 3.02 6.77
C SER A 15 -6.75 4.27 7.58
N HIS A 16 -7.01 5.42 6.94
CA HIS A 16 -7.41 6.66 7.63
C HIS A 16 -8.92 6.78 7.85
N ARG A 17 -9.56 5.69 8.29
CA ARG A 17 -10.98 5.67 8.66
C ARG A 17 -11.21 5.03 10.01
N ASP A 18 -12.20 5.53 10.74
CA ASP A 18 -12.67 4.87 11.95
C ASP A 18 -13.44 3.58 11.63
N LYS A 19 -13.76 2.81 12.68
CA LYS A 19 -14.57 1.58 12.61
C LYS A 19 -15.97 1.77 12.00
N ASP A 20 -16.46 3.01 11.91
CA ASP A 20 -17.76 3.38 11.35
C ASP A 20 -17.63 3.88 9.89
N ASN A 21 -16.48 3.63 9.25
CA ASN A 21 -16.15 4.02 7.87
C ASN A 21 -16.10 5.53 7.63
N ARG A 22 -15.84 6.31 8.68
CA ARG A 22 -15.72 7.76 8.57
C ARG A 22 -14.24 8.13 8.42
N PRO A 23 -13.89 8.97 7.42
CA PRO A 23 -12.52 9.45 7.28
C PRO A 23 -12.11 10.25 8.52
N PHE A 24 -10.87 10.06 8.96
CA PHE A 24 -10.24 10.99 9.87
C PHE A 24 -10.00 12.29 9.11
N ASP A 25 -10.94 13.23 9.28
CA ASP A 25 -10.88 14.51 8.61
C ASP A 25 -9.81 15.41 9.24
N ALA A 26 -8.81 15.78 8.44
CA ALA A 26 -7.77 16.74 8.80
C ALA A 26 -8.35 18.12 9.20
N ILE A 27 -9.54 18.47 8.71
CA ILE A 27 -10.24 19.74 8.98
C ILE A 27 -10.91 19.71 10.35
N SER A 28 -11.52 18.58 10.74
CA SER A 28 -12.19 18.39 12.03
C SER A 28 -11.22 18.42 13.23
N VAL A 29 -10.00 17.91 13.05
CA VAL A 29 -8.93 17.95 14.07
C VAL A 29 -7.90 19.07 13.86
N LYS A 30 -8.01 19.88 12.79
CA LYS A 30 -7.18 21.06 12.44
C LYS A 30 -5.65 20.89 12.51
N LEU A 31 -5.14 19.68 12.64
CA LEU A 31 -3.72 19.41 12.92
C LEU A 31 -3.06 18.48 11.90
N GLY A 32 -3.78 18.06 10.84
CA GLY A 32 -3.23 17.13 9.85
C GLY A 32 -2.86 15.77 10.45
N ILE A 33 -3.41 15.42 11.61
CA ILE A 33 -3.10 14.17 12.31
C ILE A 33 -3.88 13.08 11.58
N GLY A 34 -3.22 12.33 10.69
CA GLY A 34 -3.84 11.29 9.87
C GLY A 34 -4.72 10.33 10.67
N HIS A 35 -4.34 9.97 11.90
CA HIS A 35 -5.16 9.11 12.79
C HIS A 35 -5.80 9.85 13.98
N GLY A 36 -5.71 11.18 14.04
CA GLY A 36 -6.19 11.96 15.18
C GLY A 36 -5.71 11.38 16.53
N PHE A 37 -6.64 11.18 17.45
CA PHE A 37 -6.39 10.54 18.75
C PHE A 37 -6.49 9.00 18.73
N ALA A 38 -6.75 8.38 17.57
CA ALA A 38 -6.83 6.93 17.43
C ALA A 38 -5.44 6.26 17.38
N GLY A 39 -4.34 7.03 17.31
CA GLY A 39 -2.98 6.50 17.35
C GLY A 39 -2.71 5.56 16.17
N SER A 40 -2.18 4.37 16.44
CA SER A 40 -1.93 3.32 15.42
C SER A 40 -3.08 2.33 15.29
N GLU A 41 -4.22 2.56 15.95
CA GLU A 41 -5.43 1.73 15.82
C GLU A 41 -5.83 1.47 14.36
N PRO A 42 -5.79 2.49 13.47
CA PRO A 42 -6.20 2.29 12.09
C PRO A 42 -5.14 1.58 11.22
N ASP A 43 -3.88 1.54 11.66
CA ASP A 43 -2.76 0.87 10.99
C ASP A 43 -2.74 -0.65 11.23
N TYR A 44 -3.46 -1.11 12.25
CA TYR A 44 -3.50 -2.53 12.55
C TYR A 44 -4.24 -3.28 11.45
N THR A 45 -3.60 -4.35 11.00
CA THR A 45 -4.15 -5.29 10.01
C THR A 45 -4.93 -6.43 10.67
N TYR A 46 -5.08 -6.39 12.00
CA TYR A 46 -5.74 -7.42 12.79
C TYR A 46 -6.39 -6.89 14.07
N ASP A 47 -7.46 -7.57 14.50
CA ASP A 47 -8.12 -7.39 15.79
C ASP A 47 -7.47 -8.28 16.86
N GLU A 48 -7.34 -7.79 18.10
CA GLU A 48 -6.73 -8.56 19.20
C GLU A 48 -7.57 -9.78 19.63
N ASP A 49 -8.88 -9.72 19.45
CA ASP A 49 -9.85 -10.70 19.99
C ASP A 49 -10.44 -11.68 18.96
N MET A 50 -10.00 -11.68 17.70
CA MET A 50 -10.54 -12.58 16.66
C MET A 50 -9.80 -13.94 16.56
N PRO A 51 -10.53 -15.05 16.29
CA PRO A 51 -9.94 -16.37 16.14
C PRO A 51 -9.23 -16.54 14.79
N ILE A 52 -8.23 -17.40 14.86
CA ILE A 52 -7.35 -17.93 13.80
C ILE A 52 -8.12 -18.25 12.50
N LEU A 53 -7.54 -17.83 11.35
CA LEU A 53 -7.78 -18.26 9.96
C LEU A 53 -9.11 -18.99 9.66
N GLY A 54 -9.98 -18.37 8.84
CA GLY A 54 -11.16 -19.02 8.25
C GLY A 54 -12.52 -18.56 8.78
N ASN A 55 -12.55 -17.59 9.71
CA ASN A 55 -13.77 -16.98 10.24
C ASN A 55 -13.91 -15.48 9.91
N MET A 56 -13.23 -15.01 8.84
CA MET A 56 -13.42 -13.61 8.42
C MET A 56 -14.85 -13.40 7.89
N PRO A 57 -15.48 -12.26 8.18
CA PRO A 57 -16.74 -11.90 7.56
C PRO A 57 -16.57 -11.91 6.05
N ASP A 58 -17.65 -12.28 5.37
CA ASP A 58 -17.73 -12.21 3.93
C ASP A 58 -17.23 -10.82 3.44
N PRO A 59 -16.22 -10.75 2.54
CA PRO A 59 -15.71 -9.49 2.00
C PRO A 59 -16.78 -8.69 1.22
N GLU A 60 -17.94 -9.27 0.92
CA GLU A 60 -19.09 -8.58 0.32
C GLU A 60 -20.07 -7.99 1.34
N VAL A 61 -19.94 -8.33 2.63
CA VAL A 61 -20.75 -7.77 3.71
C VAL A 61 -19.97 -6.64 4.38
N PRO A 62 -20.42 -5.37 4.29
CA PRO A 62 -19.67 -4.24 4.83
C PRO A 62 -19.58 -4.31 6.35
N TYR A 63 -18.46 -4.83 6.84
CA TYR A 63 -18.14 -4.89 8.26
C TYR A 63 -16.87 -4.08 8.56
N TRP A 64 -17.01 -2.76 8.43
CA TRP A 64 -15.91 -1.82 8.63
C TRP A 64 -15.38 -1.79 10.08
N GLY A 65 -16.09 -2.41 11.02
CA GLY A 65 -15.67 -2.53 12.41
C GLY A 65 -14.42 -3.38 12.62
N GLN A 66 -14.12 -4.32 11.71
CA GLN A 66 -12.96 -5.21 11.79
C GLN A 66 -11.79 -4.71 10.95
N ARG A 67 -10.59 -4.75 11.55
CA ARG A 67 -9.35 -4.30 10.90
C ARG A 67 -8.96 -5.15 9.71
N GLU A 68 -8.99 -6.47 9.84
CA GLU A 68 -8.64 -7.41 8.76
C GLU A 68 -9.52 -7.17 7.53
N TYR A 69 -10.83 -6.97 7.75
CA TYR A 69 -11.77 -6.67 6.68
C TYR A 69 -11.37 -5.37 5.97
N ARG A 70 -11.11 -4.29 6.71
CA ARG A 70 -10.68 -2.99 6.12
C ARG A 70 -9.41 -3.14 5.28
N SER A 71 -8.40 -3.84 5.82
CA SER A 71 -7.14 -4.10 5.11
C SER A 71 -7.37 -4.92 3.83
N LEU A 72 -8.18 -5.99 3.89
CA LEU A 72 -8.51 -6.80 2.70
C LEU A 72 -9.27 -6.00 1.63
N GLN A 73 -10.17 -5.09 2.03
CA GLN A 73 -10.86 -4.21 1.08
C GLN A 73 -9.89 -3.26 0.37
N GLY A 74 -8.91 -2.70 1.09
CA GLY A 74 -7.87 -1.86 0.49
C GLY A 74 -7.05 -2.63 -0.54
N GLU A 75 -6.60 -3.84 -0.19
CA GLU A 75 -5.84 -4.71 -1.10
C GLU A 75 -6.67 -5.15 -2.31
N LYS A 76 -7.95 -5.46 -2.13
CA LYS A 76 -8.89 -5.78 -3.21
C LYS A 76 -9.04 -4.59 -4.17
N ALA A 77 -9.20 -3.39 -3.62
CA ALA A 77 -9.35 -2.17 -4.41
C ALA A 77 -8.10 -1.88 -5.26
N VAL A 78 -6.90 -2.08 -4.70
CA VAL A 78 -5.63 -1.97 -5.45
C VAL A 78 -5.54 -3.04 -6.54
N TYR A 79 -5.88 -4.29 -6.24
CA TYR A 79 -5.92 -5.36 -7.23
C TYR A 79 -6.84 -5.03 -8.40
N GLU A 80 -8.06 -4.57 -8.11
CA GLU A 80 -9.05 -4.20 -9.13
C GLU A 80 -8.58 -3.00 -9.96
N PHE A 81 -7.99 -1.99 -9.31
CA PHE A 81 -7.40 -0.84 -10.00
C PHE A 81 -6.27 -1.27 -10.95
N LEU A 82 -5.32 -2.05 -10.46
CA LEU A 82 -4.19 -2.55 -11.24
C LEU A 82 -4.63 -3.49 -12.36
N THR A 83 -5.68 -4.29 -12.15
CA THR A 83 -6.26 -5.15 -13.18
C THR A 83 -6.96 -4.34 -14.25
N ARG A 84 -7.64 -3.25 -13.86
CA ARG A 84 -8.40 -2.39 -14.78
C ARG A 84 -7.51 -1.51 -15.64
N TYR A 85 -6.43 -0.96 -15.06
CA TYR A 85 -5.59 0.06 -15.71
C TYR A 85 -4.17 -0.40 -15.99
N GLY A 86 -3.77 -1.55 -15.46
CA GLY A 86 -2.43 -2.12 -15.62
C GLY A 86 -2.42 -3.40 -16.46
N ALA A 87 -1.49 -4.29 -16.12
CA ALA A 87 -1.32 -5.57 -16.80
C ALA A 87 -2.30 -6.62 -16.26
N LYS A 88 -2.59 -7.63 -17.09
CA LYS A 88 -3.36 -8.79 -16.65
C LYS A 88 -2.65 -9.44 -15.44
N PRO A 89 -3.36 -9.67 -14.33
CA PRO A 89 -2.76 -10.25 -13.15
C PRO A 89 -2.33 -11.70 -13.40
N ALA A 90 -1.16 -12.07 -12.87
CA ALA A 90 -0.62 -13.42 -12.97
C ALA A 90 -1.37 -14.43 -12.09
N VAL A 91 -1.99 -13.95 -11.01
CA VAL A 91 -2.74 -14.75 -10.03
C VAL A 91 -4.08 -14.07 -9.73
N SER A 92 -5.08 -14.86 -9.35
CA SER A 92 -6.41 -14.33 -9.01
C SER A 92 -6.40 -13.62 -7.65
N PHE A 93 -7.31 -12.66 -7.44
CA PHE A 93 -7.45 -12.03 -6.12
C PHE A 93 -7.74 -13.06 -5.03
N LYS A 94 -8.56 -14.08 -5.30
CA LYS A 94 -8.87 -15.16 -4.35
C LYS A 94 -7.62 -15.95 -3.89
N GLU A 95 -6.60 -16.04 -4.73
CA GLU A 95 -5.31 -16.63 -4.34
C GLU A 95 -4.47 -15.68 -3.50
N ILE A 96 -4.48 -14.38 -3.83
CA ILE A 96 -3.81 -13.33 -3.05
C ILE A 96 -4.47 -13.18 -1.67
N GLU A 97 -5.80 -13.14 -1.63
CA GLU A 97 -6.62 -13.03 -0.43
C GLU A 97 -6.17 -14.05 0.61
N LYS A 98 -6.12 -15.35 0.27
CA LYS A 98 -5.64 -16.41 1.18
C LYS A 98 -4.25 -16.16 1.78
N VAL A 99 -3.38 -15.47 1.05
CA VAL A 99 -2.04 -15.10 1.55
C VAL A 99 -2.17 -13.93 2.52
N LEU A 100 -2.99 -12.93 2.18
CA LEU A 100 -3.30 -11.79 3.03
C LEU A 100 -4.01 -12.20 4.32
N GLU A 101 -4.90 -13.20 4.29
CA GLU A 101 -5.52 -13.74 5.51
C GLU A 101 -4.47 -14.31 6.47
N ARG A 102 -3.48 -15.03 5.93
CA ARG A 102 -2.34 -15.57 6.70
C ARG A 102 -1.40 -14.46 7.17
N PHE A 103 -1.26 -13.40 6.38
CA PHE A 103 -0.45 -12.23 6.73
C PHE A 103 -1.08 -11.46 7.89
N ASN A 104 -2.38 -11.20 7.83
CA ASN A 104 -3.12 -10.51 8.90
C ASN A 104 -3.15 -11.35 10.19
N ALA A 105 -3.21 -12.68 10.08
CA ALA A 105 -3.13 -13.57 11.24
C ALA A 105 -1.78 -13.50 12.00
N ILE A 106 -0.72 -12.97 11.38
CA ILE A 106 0.55 -12.70 12.08
C ILE A 106 0.41 -11.37 12.84
N ARG A 107 0.19 -11.47 14.15
CA ARG A 107 -0.03 -10.32 15.04
C ARG A 107 1.29 -9.65 15.39
N GLU A 108 1.58 -8.52 14.74
CA GLU A 108 2.78 -7.71 14.97
C GLU A 108 2.39 -6.23 15.07
N THR A 109 2.94 -5.49 16.04
CA THR A 109 2.71 -4.04 16.24
C THR A 109 4.02 -3.27 16.09
N GLY A 110 4.21 -2.57 14.96
CA GLY A 110 5.39 -1.74 14.71
C GLY A 110 6.72 -2.52 14.58
N GLY A 111 7.61 -2.05 13.71
CA GLY A 111 8.97 -2.61 13.56
C GLY A 111 9.13 -3.68 12.47
N ASN A 112 10.33 -4.29 12.45
CA ASN A 112 10.74 -5.23 11.40
C ASN A 112 10.05 -6.60 11.59
N SER A 113 9.07 -6.86 10.74
CA SER A 113 8.15 -7.99 10.81
C SER A 113 8.67 -9.18 10.01
N LEU A 114 9.74 -9.84 10.51
CA LEU A 114 10.44 -10.89 9.78
C LEU A 114 9.51 -12.04 9.34
N SER A 115 8.53 -12.38 10.17
CA SER A 115 7.54 -13.43 9.90
C SER A 115 6.66 -13.09 8.69
N LYS A 116 6.18 -11.84 8.62
CA LYS A 116 5.41 -11.32 7.49
C LYS A 116 6.23 -11.28 6.21
N PHE A 117 7.49 -10.80 6.28
CA PHE A 117 8.38 -10.82 5.11
C PHE A 117 8.67 -12.25 4.62
N ASN A 118 8.93 -13.20 5.52
CA ASN A 118 9.14 -14.60 5.16
C ASN A 118 7.91 -15.19 4.45
N LEU A 119 6.70 -14.94 4.99
CA LEU A 119 5.45 -15.41 4.39
C LEU A 119 5.30 -14.92 2.94
N LEU A 120 5.54 -13.63 2.69
CA LEU A 120 5.44 -13.04 1.35
C LEU A 120 6.51 -13.59 0.41
N GLU A 121 7.78 -13.62 0.85
CA GLU A 121 8.89 -14.14 0.03
C GLU A 121 8.69 -15.62 -0.35
N ASP A 122 8.26 -16.46 0.59
CA ASP A 122 8.06 -17.88 0.32
C ASP A 122 6.86 -18.13 -0.58
N THR A 123 5.80 -17.33 -0.45
CA THR A 123 4.66 -17.36 -1.37
C THR A 123 5.08 -16.99 -2.79
N ILE A 124 5.82 -15.89 -2.95
CA ILE A 124 6.33 -15.45 -4.26
C ILE A 124 7.23 -16.52 -4.88
N LYS A 125 8.16 -17.10 -4.10
CA LYS A 125 9.02 -18.21 -4.58
C LYS A 125 8.20 -19.40 -5.04
N SER A 126 7.16 -19.80 -4.28
CA SER A 126 6.26 -20.89 -4.68
C SER A 126 5.59 -20.58 -6.01
N TRP A 127 5.04 -19.38 -6.19
CA TRP A 127 4.38 -19.00 -7.44
C TRP A 127 5.34 -18.90 -8.64
N ILE A 128 6.61 -18.54 -8.42
CA ILE A 128 7.65 -18.60 -9.46
C ILE A 128 7.94 -20.06 -9.83
N ASN A 129 8.14 -20.93 -8.82
CA ASN A 129 8.44 -22.34 -9.03
C ASN A 129 7.29 -23.09 -9.71
N ASP A 130 6.05 -22.73 -9.38
CA ASP A 130 4.83 -23.27 -9.99
C ASP A 130 4.57 -22.71 -11.41
N GLY A 131 5.40 -21.78 -11.88
CA GLY A 131 5.29 -21.16 -13.20
C GLY A 131 4.15 -20.15 -13.32
N LYS A 132 3.49 -19.78 -12.22
CA LYS A 132 2.43 -18.76 -12.17
C LYS A 132 2.98 -17.35 -12.36
N LEU A 133 4.14 -17.07 -11.76
CA LEU A 133 4.84 -15.79 -11.90
C LEU A 133 6.08 -15.95 -12.78
N LYS A 134 6.11 -15.19 -13.88
CA LYS A 134 7.30 -15.02 -14.73
C LYS A 134 7.75 -13.57 -14.63
N LEU A 135 8.78 -13.37 -13.82
CA LEU A 135 9.33 -12.04 -13.58
C LEU A 135 10.51 -11.80 -14.51
N THR A 136 10.48 -10.68 -15.21
CA THR A 136 11.55 -10.29 -16.13
C THR A 136 11.93 -8.84 -15.91
N LYS A 137 13.22 -8.51 -15.99
CA LYS A 137 13.73 -7.13 -16.03
C LYS A 137 14.58 -6.91 -17.26
N ILE A 138 14.75 -5.65 -17.63
CA ILE A 138 15.75 -5.24 -18.61
C ILE A 138 17.05 -4.96 -17.85
N ASP A 139 18.16 -5.57 -18.27
CA ASP A 139 19.49 -5.30 -17.69
C ASP A 139 20.08 -3.97 -18.22
N GLN A 140 21.27 -3.61 -17.72
CA GLN A 140 21.93 -2.37 -18.11
C GLN A 140 22.30 -2.33 -19.61
N GLU A 141 22.38 -3.49 -20.24
CA GLU A 141 22.65 -3.65 -21.68
C GLU A 141 21.38 -3.76 -22.54
N GLY A 142 20.19 -3.57 -21.95
CA GLY A 142 18.93 -3.60 -22.67
C GLY A 142 18.37 -5.01 -22.93
N ARG A 143 18.92 -6.06 -22.31
CA ARG A 143 18.47 -7.45 -22.51
C ARG A 143 17.41 -7.83 -21.49
N LEU A 144 16.43 -8.60 -21.94
CA LEU A 144 15.43 -9.21 -21.06
C LEU A 144 16.10 -10.34 -20.25
N THR A 145 16.03 -10.25 -18.93
CA THR A 145 16.58 -11.23 -17.99
C THR A 145 15.51 -11.69 -17.00
N GLU A 146 15.50 -12.97 -16.67
CA GLU A 146 14.57 -13.52 -15.68
C GLU A 146 15.00 -13.18 -14.25
N ILE A 147 14.02 -12.78 -13.43
CA ILE A 147 14.21 -12.57 -11.99
C ILE A 147 13.87 -13.88 -11.28
N LYS A 148 14.89 -14.55 -10.74
CA LYS A 148 14.74 -15.84 -10.05
C LYS A 148 14.51 -15.71 -8.53
N LYS A 149 14.72 -14.52 -7.98
CA LYS A 149 14.52 -14.22 -6.56
C LYS A 149 14.06 -12.77 -6.40
N ILE A 150 13.00 -12.56 -5.63
CA ILE A 150 12.67 -11.27 -5.03
C ILE A 150 13.18 -11.31 -3.59
N ASP A 151 13.85 -10.26 -3.17
CA ASP A 151 14.31 -10.07 -1.80
C ASP A 151 13.60 -8.84 -1.23
N LEU A 152 12.55 -9.07 -0.44
CA LEU A 152 11.74 -7.99 0.13
C LEU A 152 12.43 -7.32 1.33
N LYS A 153 13.54 -7.91 1.80
CA LYS A 153 14.35 -7.42 2.91
C LYS A 153 15.59 -6.68 2.44
N ASN A 154 15.80 -6.60 1.12
CA ASN A 154 16.93 -5.88 0.56
C ASN A 154 16.73 -4.37 0.78
N THR A 155 17.31 -3.87 1.88
CA THR A 155 17.39 -2.45 2.20
C THR A 155 18.49 -1.73 1.40
N GLU A 156 19.29 -2.46 0.62
CA GLU A 156 20.41 -1.90 -0.17
C GLU A 156 20.01 -1.45 -1.58
N ASN A 157 18.76 -1.66 -2.01
CA ASN A 157 18.26 -1.11 -3.27
C ASN A 157 17.27 0.03 -3.01
N GLU A 158 17.72 1.25 -3.33
CA GLU A 158 16.96 2.50 -3.35
C GLU A 158 16.36 2.88 -1.99
N ALA A 159 17.24 3.15 -1.00
CA ALA A 159 16.86 4.05 0.08
C ALA A 159 16.27 5.33 -0.53
N TYR A 160 15.19 5.84 0.09
CA TYR A 160 14.60 7.13 -0.29
C TYR A 160 15.71 8.17 -0.48
N ASN A 161 15.86 8.64 -1.71
CA ASN A 161 16.81 9.70 -2.05
C ASN A 161 16.00 10.98 -2.18
N GLU A 162 16.09 11.84 -1.17
CA GLU A 162 15.36 13.09 -1.08
C GLU A 162 15.60 13.99 -2.30
N ASP A 163 16.86 14.16 -2.72
CA ASP A 163 17.21 14.96 -3.89
C ASP A 163 16.58 14.42 -5.17
N GLN A 164 16.55 13.09 -5.33
CA GLN A 164 15.95 12.46 -6.50
C GLN A 164 14.42 12.52 -6.45
N ALA A 165 13.83 12.38 -5.27
CA ALA A 165 12.39 12.53 -5.07
C ALA A 165 11.96 13.96 -5.39
N ASP A 166 12.68 14.97 -4.90
CA ASP A 166 12.43 16.38 -5.16
C ASP A 166 12.61 16.74 -6.64
N ALA A 167 13.70 16.27 -7.27
CA ALA A 167 13.94 16.51 -8.69
C ALA A 167 12.83 15.90 -9.56
N ASN A 168 12.36 14.69 -9.24
CA ASN A 168 11.24 14.08 -9.94
C ASN A 168 9.94 14.84 -9.68
N ARG A 169 9.68 15.24 -8.43
CA ARG A 169 8.48 15.98 -8.07
C ARG A 169 8.40 17.31 -8.83
N GLU A 170 9.51 18.05 -8.90
CA GLU A 170 9.61 19.28 -9.69
C GLU A 170 9.45 19.00 -11.19
N LYS A 171 10.10 17.96 -11.73
CA LYS A 171 9.99 17.59 -13.15
C LYS A 171 8.55 17.33 -13.59
N TYR A 172 7.77 16.66 -12.75
CA TYR A 172 6.44 16.21 -13.15
C TYR A 172 5.29 17.09 -12.67
N LEU A 173 5.43 17.78 -11.54
CA LEU A 173 4.39 18.65 -10.98
C LEU A 173 4.71 20.15 -11.09
N GLY A 174 5.95 20.53 -11.45
CA GLY A 174 6.38 21.92 -11.49
C GLY A 174 5.56 22.81 -12.43
N ALA A 175 5.00 22.23 -13.50
CA ALA A 175 4.10 22.94 -14.42
C ALA A 175 2.73 23.29 -13.82
N LEU A 176 2.38 22.69 -12.68
CA LEU A 176 1.10 22.93 -11.99
C LEU A 176 1.20 24.02 -10.92
N VAL A 177 2.41 24.50 -10.60
CA VAL A 177 2.64 25.56 -9.59
C VAL A 177 1.83 26.80 -9.91
N GLY A 178 1.15 27.37 -8.90
CA GLY A 178 0.20 28.48 -9.07
C GLY A 178 -1.23 28.04 -9.44
N GLN A 179 -1.48 26.73 -9.54
CA GLN A 179 -2.82 26.16 -9.77
C GLN A 179 -3.38 25.42 -8.55
N GLU A 180 -2.87 25.71 -7.35
CA GLU A 180 -3.23 25.02 -6.10
C GLU A 180 -4.75 25.03 -5.85
N ALA A 181 -5.44 26.11 -6.23
CA ALA A 181 -6.90 26.22 -6.10
C ALA A 181 -7.68 25.18 -6.94
N LYS A 182 -7.08 24.63 -8.00
CA LYS A 182 -7.67 23.57 -8.83
C LYS A 182 -7.39 22.16 -8.30
N TYR A 183 -6.43 22.03 -7.38
CA TYR A 183 -5.97 20.76 -6.81
C TYR A 183 -6.01 20.84 -5.28
N PRO A 184 -7.20 21.03 -4.67
CA PRO A 184 -7.32 21.15 -3.22
C PRO A 184 -6.78 19.90 -2.53
N GLY A 185 -5.94 20.08 -1.50
CA GLY A 185 -5.31 18.99 -0.75
C GLY A 185 -4.01 18.43 -1.37
N VAL A 186 -3.62 18.89 -2.56
CA VAL A 186 -2.35 18.47 -3.19
C VAL A 186 -1.26 19.49 -2.87
N CYS A 187 -0.18 19.02 -2.25
CA CYS A 187 1.02 19.82 -2.10
C CYS A 187 1.80 19.82 -3.43
N LEU A 188 1.82 20.96 -4.11
CA LEU A 188 2.61 21.17 -5.33
C LEU A 188 4.07 21.56 -4.99
N PRO A 189 5.05 21.34 -5.89
CA PRO A 189 6.42 21.80 -5.71
C PRO A 189 6.46 23.29 -5.39
N ARG A 190 7.33 23.69 -4.45
CA ARG A 190 7.51 25.10 -4.07
C ARG A 190 6.22 25.80 -3.60
N SER A 191 5.17 25.05 -3.25
CA SER A 191 3.92 25.60 -2.74
C SER A 191 4.18 26.35 -1.43
N ILE A 192 3.71 27.59 -1.36
CA ILE A 192 3.78 28.41 -0.15
C ILE A 192 2.83 27.91 0.96
N ILE A 193 1.90 27.03 0.61
CA ILE A 193 0.88 26.48 1.52
C ILE A 193 1.38 25.21 2.21
N CYS A 194 2.14 24.37 1.49
CA CYS A 194 2.71 23.15 2.02
C CYS A 194 4.18 23.36 2.36
N LYS A 195 4.50 23.48 3.64
CA LYS A 195 5.89 23.46 4.10
C LYS A 195 6.45 22.04 4.00
N PRO A 196 7.74 21.86 3.65
CA PRO A 196 8.40 20.58 3.81
C PRO A 196 8.34 20.15 5.28
N VAL A 197 8.14 18.85 5.50
CA VAL A 197 8.15 18.20 6.82
C VAL A 197 9.53 17.61 7.05
#